data_AF-A0A7W0FGT1-F1
#
_entry.id   AF-A0A7W0FGT1-F1
#
_cell.length_a   1.000
_cell.length_b   1.000
_cell.length_c   1.000
_cell.angle_alpha   90.00
_cell.angle_beta   90.00
_cell.angle_gamma   90.00
#
_symmetry.space_group_name_H-M   'P 1'
#
loop_
_entity.id
_entity.type
_entity.pdbx_description
1 polymer ?
#
loop_
_entity_poly.entity_id
_entity_poly.type
_entity_poly.pdbx_seq_one_letter_code
_entity_poly.pdbx_strand_id
1 'polypeptide(L)'
;MPVGLQVDCYHLEHFKHSFHFAGHFISIYGYDNDYAYIYDTGKKYKVSLENLEKARFEKGPMSAKALSYTVKKKMKMTPIVEIIPKALHEVATGFLNPPLKCFGYLGIEKLGKEMLNWLKCTPNPKTDLLDQADMMENAGTGGAIFRNFYRDYLYECLDFFPGNARLSMGANLYKDAANNWTEIARLIKKTAENKEIKYLEKASEICLDTAKIEKEAMQHLLSI
;
A
#
# COMPACT_ATOMS: atom_id res chain seq x y z
N MET A 1 26.37 8.24 -5.47
CA MET A 1 25.53 7.02 -5.34
C MET A 1 24.29 7.41 -4.56
N PRO A 2 23.07 7.18 -5.08
CA PRO A 2 21.86 7.54 -4.36
C PRO A 2 21.73 6.73 -3.08
N VAL A 3 21.25 7.36 -2.02
CA VAL A 3 21.08 6.75 -0.68
C VAL A 3 19.59 6.75 -0.35
N GLY A 4 19.03 5.57 -0.12
CA GLY A 4 17.68 5.42 0.41
C GLY A 4 17.69 5.64 1.92
N LEU A 5 16.74 6.42 2.42
CA LEU A 5 16.54 6.69 3.83
C LEU A 5 15.13 6.30 4.26
N GLN A 6 15.01 5.82 5.49
CA GLN A 6 13.74 5.83 6.21
C GLN A 6 13.68 7.06 7.11
N VAL A 7 12.57 7.79 7.05
CA VAL A 7 12.37 9.08 7.73
C VAL A 7 10.94 9.20 8.25
N ASP A 8 10.71 10.11 9.19
CA ASP A 8 9.39 10.63 9.49
C ASP A 8 9.05 11.78 8.53
N CYS A 9 7.98 11.60 7.75
CA CYS A 9 7.55 12.59 6.77
C CYS A 9 7.09 13.91 7.42
N TYR A 10 6.71 13.92 8.69
CA TYR A 10 6.30 15.12 9.44
C TYR A 10 7.35 16.24 9.40
N HIS A 11 8.63 15.87 9.46
CA HIS A 11 9.73 16.84 9.48
C HIS A 11 10.11 17.33 8.08
N LEU A 12 9.57 16.75 7.00
CA LEU A 12 9.92 17.14 5.63
C LEU A 12 9.12 18.38 5.20
N GLU A 13 9.78 19.44 4.75
CA GLU A 13 9.15 20.74 4.51
C GLU A 13 8.07 20.73 3.42
N HIS A 14 8.16 19.79 2.46
CA HIS A 14 7.14 19.63 1.42
C HIS A 14 5.91 18.83 1.89
N PHE A 15 6.00 18.16 3.04
CA PHE A 15 4.90 17.41 3.63
C PHE A 15 4.09 18.33 4.54
N LYS A 16 2.88 18.70 4.10
CA LYS A 16 2.02 19.65 4.83
C LYS A 16 1.09 18.99 5.84
N HIS A 17 1.27 17.70 6.11
CA HIS A 17 0.40 16.96 7.01
C HIS A 17 0.90 17.03 8.46
N SER A 18 -0.03 17.15 9.39
CA SER A 18 0.25 17.36 10.82
C SER A 18 0.40 16.07 11.62
N PHE A 19 0.78 14.95 10.99
CA PHE A 19 0.93 13.66 11.69
C PHE A 19 2.32 13.06 11.48
N HIS A 20 2.79 12.38 12.52
CA HIS A 20 4.03 11.61 12.51
C HIS A 20 3.84 10.29 11.78
N PHE A 21 4.72 10.01 10.82
CA PHE A 21 4.79 8.74 10.12
C PHE A 21 6.26 8.42 9.78
N ALA A 22 6.95 7.85 10.77
CA ALA A 22 8.34 7.37 10.70
C ALA A 22 8.55 6.12 9.82
N GLY A 23 7.57 5.78 8.99
CA GLY A 23 7.60 4.68 8.02
C GLY A 23 7.85 5.14 6.58
N HIS A 24 8.18 6.41 6.35
CA HIS A 24 8.33 6.99 5.01
C HIS A 24 9.72 6.74 4.43
N PHE A 25 9.80 6.54 3.11
CA PHE A 25 11.07 6.27 2.42
C PHE A 25 11.34 7.30 1.33
N ILE A 26 12.56 7.85 1.34
CA ILE A 26 13.04 8.84 0.36
C ILE A 26 14.40 8.44 -0.21
N SER A 27 14.78 8.99 -1.36
CA SER A 27 16.10 8.81 -1.94
C SER A 27 16.85 10.13 -2.01
N ILE A 28 18.06 10.20 -1.45
CA ILE A 28 18.96 11.34 -1.59
C ILE A 28 19.80 11.18 -2.84
N TYR A 29 19.86 12.22 -3.68
CA TYR A 29 20.72 12.26 -4.87
C TYR A 29 21.83 13.31 -4.82
N GLY A 30 21.85 14.16 -3.79
CA GLY A 30 22.94 15.12 -3.53
C GLY A 30 22.72 15.87 -2.22
N TYR A 31 23.70 16.66 -1.79
CA TYR A 31 23.58 17.60 -0.68
C TYR A 31 24.60 18.74 -0.82
N ASP A 32 24.37 19.84 -0.13
CA ASP A 32 25.32 20.93 0.11
C ASP A 32 25.47 21.19 1.62
N ASN A 33 25.99 22.35 2.01
CA ASN A 33 26.24 22.67 3.43
C ASN A 33 24.95 22.80 4.25
N ASP A 34 23.84 23.12 3.62
CA ASP A 34 22.60 23.50 4.31
C ASP A 34 21.45 22.51 4.00
N TYR A 35 21.52 21.80 2.87
CA TYR A 35 20.39 21.01 2.38
C TYR A 35 20.76 19.67 1.75
N ALA A 36 19.82 18.73 1.85
CA ALA A 36 19.77 17.51 1.06
C ALA A 36 18.80 17.65 -0.13
N TYR A 37 19.22 17.13 -1.27
CA TYR A 37 18.41 17.04 -2.49
C TYR A 37 17.82 15.64 -2.59
N ILE A 38 16.49 15.56 -2.51
CA ILE A 38 15.78 14.29 -2.37
C ILE A 38 14.80 14.04 -3.51
N TYR A 39 14.56 12.78 -3.78
CA TYR A 39 13.47 12.29 -4.60
C TYR A 39 12.46 11.59 -3.69
N ASP A 40 11.22 12.05 -3.73
CA ASP A 40 10.13 11.56 -2.91
C ASP A 40 8.86 11.48 -3.78
N THR A 41 8.24 10.29 -3.82
CA THR A 41 6.95 10.04 -4.49
C THR A 41 6.86 10.64 -5.90
N GLY A 42 7.90 10.43 -6.71
CA GLY A 42 7.92 10.86 -8.11
C GLY A 42 8.39 12.30 -8.36
N LYS A 43 8.75 13.05 -7.32
CA LYS A 43 9.13 14.47 -7.41
C LYS A 43 10.44 14.76 -6.70
N LYS A 44 11.11 15.84 -7.13
CA LYS A 44 12.33 16.35 -6.51
C LYS A 44 11.99 17.42 -5.49
N TYR A 45 12.62 17.34 -4.32
CA TYR A 45 12.51 18.32 -3.25
C TYR A 45 13.89 18.64 -2.66
N LYS A 46 13.92 19.70 -1.86
CA LYS A 46 15.07 20.17 -1.10
C LYS A 46 14.65 20.25 0.36
N VAL A 47 15.40 19.59 1.24
CA VAL A 47 15.11 19.46 2.68
C VAL A 47 16.31 19.96 3.46
N SER A 48 16.10 20.76 4.51
CA SER A 48 17.22 21.24 5.34
C SER A 48 17.90 20.08 6.06
N LEU A 49 19.22 20.15 6.23
CA LEU A 49 19.96 19.10 6.96
C LEU A 49 19.46 18.96 8.40
N GLU A 50 19.05 20.05 9.04
CA GLU A 50 18.45 20.06 10.38
C GLU A 50 17.15 19.25 10.43
N ASN A 51 16.21 19.50 9.50
CA ASN A 51 14.96 18.76 9.49
C ASN A 51 15.15 17.32 9.05
N LEU A 52 16.09 17.05 8.13
CA LEU A 52 16.44 15.68 7.76
C LEU A 52 16.99 14.90 8.97
N GLU A 53 17.79 15.52 9.82
CA GLU A 53 18.26 14.90 11.06
C GLU A 53 17.09 14.55 11.98
N LYS A 54 16.19 15.51 12.26
CA LYS A 54 14.96 15.25 13.04
C LYS A 54 14.15 14.10 12.45
N ALA A 55 13.93 14.12 11.14
CA ALA A 55 13.18 13.09 10.41
C ALA A 55 13.79 11.70 10.57
N ARG A 56 15.12 11.59 10.57
CA ARG A 56 15.84 10.31 10.67
C ARG A 56 15.89 9.74 12.09
N PHE A 57 15.82 10.60 13.09
CA PHE A 57 15.94 10.22 14.50
C PHE A 57 14.62 10.25 15.27
N GLU A 58 13.51 10.51 14.58
CA GLU A 58 12.18 10.45 15.17
C GLU A 58 11.89 9.06 15.74
N LYS A 59 11.14 9.02 16.85
CA LYS A 59 10.80 7.80 17.58
C LYS A 59 9.31 7.52 17.45
N GLY A 60 8.97 6.24 17.44
CA GLY A 60 7.57 5.81 17.49
C GLY A 60 7.32 4.58 16.63
N PRO A 61 6.04 4.26 16.40
CA PRO A 61 5.65 3.17 15.51
C PRO A 61 6.33 3.29 14.15
N MET A 62 6.81 2.16 13.63
CA MET A 62 7.50 2.05 12.33
C MET A 62 8.84 2.80 12.21
N SER A 63 9.27 3.59 13.21
CA SER A 63 10.59 4.25 13.16
C SER A 63 11.74 3.25 13.06
N ALA A 64 12.81 3.68 12.39
CA ALA A 64 14.08 2.95 12.34
C ALA A 64 15.20 3.78 12.95
N LYS A 65 16.30 3.11 13.33
CA LYS A 65 17.48 3.77 13.91
C LYS A 65 18.30 4.48 12.82
N ALA A 66 17.77 5.59 12.31
CA ALA A 66 18.35 6.37 11.22
C ALA A 66 18.79 5.52 10.02
N LEU A 67 17.91 4.59 9.59
CA LEU A 67 18.21 3.63 8.53
C LEU A 67 18.61 4.34 7.23
N SER A 68 19.77 3.95 6.70
CA SER A 68 20.22 4.33 5.36
C SER A 68 20.72 3.12 4.62
N TYR A 69 20.43 3.04 3.32
CA TYR A 69 20.84 1.94 2.48
C TYR A 69 21.19 2.43 1.07
N THR A 70 21.99 1.63 0.38
CA THR A 70 22.33 1.83 -1.03
C THR A 70 22.10 0.53 -1.76
N VAL A 71 21.51 0.59 -2.95
CA VAL A 71 21.31 -0.60 -3.77
C VAL A 71 22.53 -0.82 -4.64
N LYS A 72 23.22 -1.94 -4.44
CA LYS A 72 24.33 -2.37 -5.30
C LYS A 72 23.88 -3.47 -6.23
N LYS A 73 23.94 -3.22 -7.54
CA LYS A 73 23.65 -4.24 -8.56
C LYS A 73 24.70 -5.36 -8.50
N LYS A 74 24.26 -6.61 -8.44
CA LYS A 74 25.16 -7.78 -8.62
C LYS A 74 25.54 -7.89 -10.09
N MET A 75 26.78 -8.34 -10.37
CA MET A 75 27.27 -8.52 -11.74
C MET A 75 26.45 -9.55 -12.54
N LYS A 76 25.98 -10.62 -11.89
CA LYS A 76 25.09 -11.61 -12.48
C LYS A 76 23.78 -11.63 -11.70
N MET A 77 22.69 -11.30 -12.38
CA MET A 77 21.34 -11.36 -11.84
C MET A 77 20.72 -12.73 -12.14
N THR A 78 19.89 -13.24 -11.23
CA THR A 78 19.06 -14.41 -11.51
C THR A 78 18.03 -14.04 -12.60
N PRO A 79 17.81 -14.88 -13.62
CA PRO A 79 16.79 -14.63 -14.63
C PRO A 79 15.41 -14.40 -14.01
N ILE A 80 14.68 -13.39 -14.47
CA ILE A 80 13.38 -13.02 -13.88
C ILE A 80 12.35 -14.16 -13.96
N VAL A 81 12.44 -14.98 -15.01
CA VAL A 81 11.62 -16.19 -15.21
C VAL A 81 11.81 -17.24 -14.10
N GLU A 82 12.95 -17.24 -13.40
CA GLU A 82 13.18 -18.13 -12.25
C GLU A 82 12.69 -17.51 -10.92
N ILE A 83 12.52 -16.19 -10.89
CA ILE A 83 12.16 -15.43 -9.69
C ILE A 83 10.65 -15.25 -9.58
N ILE A 84 9.95 -14.95 -10.69
CA ILE A 84 8.52 -14.67 -10.69
C ILE A 84 7.71 -15.78 -9.99
N PRO A 85 7.85 -17.08 -10.33
CA PRO A 85 7.07 -18.13 -9.68
C PRO A 85 7.34 -18.21 -8.17
N LYS A 86 8.59 -18.02 -7.74
CA LYS A 86 8.97 -18.03 -6.32
C LYS A 86 8.35 -16.85 -5.57
N ALA A 87 8.41 -15.66 -6.15
CA ALA A 87 7.82 -14.45 -5.57
C ALA A 87 6.29 -14.57 -5.47
N LEU A 88 5.63 -15.05 -6.53
CA LEU A 88 4.19 -15.30 -6.52
C LEU A 88 3.80 -16.33 -5.46
N HIS A 89 4.52 -17.44 -5.38
CA HIS A 89 4.28 -18.48 -4.38
C HIS A 89 4.47 -17.95 -2.95
N GLU A 90 5.52 -17.16 -2.69
CA GLU A 90 5.78 -16.57 -1.37
C GLU A 90 4.68 -15.60 -0.95
N VAL A 91 4.30 -14.68 -1.84
CA VAL A 91 3.21 -13.71 -1.62
C VAL A 91 1.88 -14.42 -1.39
N ALA A 92 1.53 -15.40 -2.25
CA ALA A 92 0.30 -16.17 -2.11
C ALA A 92 0.27 -16.98 -0.82
N THR A 93 1.38 -17.62 -0.44
CA THR A 93 1.50 -18.38 0.81
C THR A 93 1.26 -17.50 2.02
N GLY A 94 1.91 -16.34 2.08
CA GLY A 94 1.76 -15.40 3.19
C GLY A 94 0.36 -14.80 3.28
N PHE A 95 -0.27 -14.51 2.13
CA PHE A 95 -1.64 -13.99 2.08
C PHE A 95 -2.68 -15.02 2.52
N LEU A 96 -2.51 -16.29 2.12
CA LEU A 96 -3.44 -17.39 2.43
C LEU A 96 -3.26 -17.95 3.84
N ASN A 97 -2.08 -17.79 4.43
CA ASN A 97 -1.75 -18.27 5.78
C ASN A 97 -1.32 -17.11 6.69
N PRO A 98 -2.20 -16.11 6.92
CA PRO A 98 -1.83 -14.93 7.69
C PRO A 98 -1.59 -15.29 9.17
N PRO A 99 -0.56 -14.71 9.83
CA PRO A 99 -0.25 -15.00 11.23
C PRO A 99 -1.31 -14.43 12.20
N LEU A 100 -2.03 -13.39 11.79
CA LEU A 100 -3.13 -12.79 12.55
C LEU A 100 -4.34 -12.57 11.63
N LYS A 101 -5.55 -12.60 12.21
CA LYS A 101 -6.82 -12.41 11.48
C LYS A 101 -7.00 -11.00 10.88
N CYS A 102 -6.08 -10.07 11.12
CA CYS A 102 -6.07 -8.75 10.50
C CYS A 102 -5.19 -8.65 9.25
N PHE A 103 -4.62 -9.77 8.77
CA PHE A 103 -3.84 -9.82 7.53
C PHE A 103 -4.55 -10.68 6.46
N GLY A 104 -4.11 -10.52 5.21
CA GLY A 104 -4.63 -11.26 4.06
C GLY A 104 -6.14 -11.09 3.88
N TYR A 105 -6.78 -12.08 3.30
CA TYR A 105 -8.24 -12.06 3.08
C TYR A 105 -9.04 -11.98 4.39
N LEU A 106 -8.55 -12.56 5.48
CA LEU A 106 -9.19 -12.48 6.80
C LEU A 106 -9.22 -11.04 7.33
N GLY A 107 -8.17 -10.25 7.03
CA GLY A 107 -8.13 -8.83 7.35
C GLY A 107 -9.21 -8.03 6.61
N ILE A 108 -9.47 -8.37 5.35
CA ILE A 108 -10.52 -7.76 4.54
C ILE A 108 -11.90 -8.13 5.08
N GLU A 109 -12.11 -9.40 5.45
CA GLU A 109 -13.35 -9.83 6.11
C GLU A 109 -13.59 -9.10 7.43
N LYS A 110 -12.53 -8.94 8.23
CA LYS A 110 -12.59 -8.20 9.49
C LYS A 110 -12.94 -6.74 9.23
N LEU A 111 -12.28 -6.10 8.26
CA LEU A 111 -12.57 -4.72 7.87
C LEU A 111 -14.05 -4.53 7.51
N GLY A 112 -14.61 -5.41 6.67
CA GLY A 112 -16.03 -5.38 6.31
C GLY A 112 -16.96 -5.44 7.53
N LYS A 113 -16.67 -6.31 8.50
CA LYS A 113 -17.48 -6.45 9.72
C LYS A 113 -17.36 -5.24 10.65
N GLU A 114 -16.15 -4.75 10.85
CA GLU A 114 -15.87 -3.65 11.79
C GLU A 114 -16.38 -2.29 11.29
N MET A 115 -16.38 -2.07 9.97
CA MET A 115 -16.79 -0.78 9.42
C MET A 115 -18.24 -0.41 9.72
N LEU A 116 -19.11 -1.39 9.97
CA LEU A 116 -20.51 -1.16 10.37
C LEU A 116 -20.64 -0.36 11.67
N ASN A 117 -19.59 -0.33 12.50
CA ASN A 117 -19.58 0.42 13.76
C ASN A 117 -18.92 1.80 13.63
N TRP A 118 -18.29 2.12 12.50
CA TRP A 118 -17.43 3.30 12.40
C TRP A 118 -18.16 4.61 12.70
N LEU A 119 -19.38 4.80 12.21
CA LEU A 119 -20.19 6.00 12.51
C LEU A 119 -20.47 6.19 14.01
N LYS A 120 -20.44 5.12 14.81
CA LYS A 120 -20.66 5.15 16.27
C LYS A 120 -19.37 5.35 17.06
N CYS A 121 -18.23 4.96 16.49
CA CYS A 121 -16.94 4.93 17.19
C CYS A 121 -16.08 6.18 16.94
N THR A 122 -16.25 6.85 15.81
CA THR A 122 -15.46 8.04 15.46
C THR A 122 -15.98 9.31 16.15
N PRO A 123 -15.11 10.15 16.73
CA PRO A 123 -15.50 11.45 17.27
C PRO A 123 -15.82 12.47 16.18
N ASN A 124 -15.28 12.31 14.96
CA ASN A 124 -15.54 13.19 13.82
C ASN A 124 -15.77 12.38 12.54
N PRO A 125 -16.99 11.81 12.34
CA PRO A 125 -17.24 10.92 11.21
C PRO A 125 -17.00 11.52 9.84
N LYS A 126 -17.12 12.85 9.70
CA LYS A 126 -16.90 13.50 8.40
C LYS A 126 -15.41 13.50 8.04
N THR A 127 -14.55 13.97 8.94
CA THR A 127 -13.12 14.04 8.67
C THR A 127 -12.49 12.65 8.66
N ASP A 128 -12.74 11.85 9.69
CA ASP A 128 -12.07 10.56 9.85
C ASP A 128 -12.38 9.61 8.69
N LEU A 129 -13.63 9.54 8.22
CA LEU A 129 -13.99 8.68 7.08
C LEU A 129 -13.47 9.23 5.75
N LEU A 130 -13.41 10.56 5.58
CA LEU A 130 -12.78 11.15 4.40
C LEU A 130 -11.30 10.82 4.34
N ASP A 131 -10.59 10.97 5.46
CA ASP A 131 -9.17 10.66 5.56
C ASP A 131 -8.91 9.17 5.32
N GLN A 132 -9.77 8.27 5.83
CA GLN A 132 -9.67 6.84 5.52
C GLN A 132 -9.86 6.56 4.03
N ALA A 133 -10.90 7.12 3.40
CA ALA A 133 -11.14 6.92 1.97
C ALA A 133 -10.00 7.49 1.10
N ASP A 134 -9.48 8.66 1.47
CA ASP A 134 -8.37 9.29 0.77
C ASP A 134 -7.07 8.51 0.95
N MET A 135 -6.83 7.93 2.13
CA MET A 135 -5.70 7.05 2.36
C MET A 135 -5.75 5.81 1.44
N MET A 136 -6.93 5.24 1.23
CA MET A 136 -7.10 4.04 0.41
C MET A 136 -6.76 4.29 -1.07
N GLU A 137 -7.09 5.48 -1.58
CA GLU A 137 -6.94 5.83 -3.01
C GLU A 137 -5.69 6.66 -3.31
N ASN A 138 -5.36 7.65 -2.48
CA ASN A 138 -4.49 8.75 -2.84
C ASN A 138 -3.21 8.86 -1.98
N ALA A 139 -3.07 8.11 -0.89
CA ALA A 139 -1.88 8.16 -0.03
C ALA A 139 -0.68 7.35 -0.56
N GLY A 140 -0.36 7.51 -1.85
CA GLY A 140 0.76 6.82 -2.50
C GLY A 140 0.50 5.36 -2.83
N THR A 141 -0.75 4.90 -2.73
CA THR A 141 -1.14 3.51 -3.01
C THR A 141 -1.23 3.18 -4.50
N GLY A 142 -1.27 4.21 -5.37
CA GLY A 142 -1.60 4.05 -6.78
C GLY A 142 -3.08 3.71 -7.02
N GLY A 143 -3.96 4.03 -6.05
CA GLY A 143 -5.36 3.66 -6.05
C GLY A 143 -5.60 2.25 -5.51
N ALA A 144 -6.82 2.01 -5.01
CA ALA A 144 -7.30 0.69 -4.60
C ALA A 144 -6.36 -0.06 -3.62
N ILE A 145 -5.70 0.65 -2.70
CA ILE A 145 -4.75 0.05 -1.72
C ILE A 145 -3.76 -0.91 -2.40
N PHE A 146 -3.03 -0.42 -3.41
CA PHE A 146 -2.01 -1.15 -4.17
C PHE A 146 -2.53 -2.27 -5.10
N ARG A 147 -3.84 -2.50 -5.21
CA ARG A 147 -4.38 -3.57 -6.08
C ARG A 147 -4.15 -3.27 -7.55
N ASN A 148 -4.18 -1.99 -7.96
CA ASN A 148 -3.79 -1.59 -9.32
C ASN A 148 -2.35 -2.00 -9.62
N PHE A 149 -1.43 -1.68 -8.71
CA PHE A 149 -0.01 -2.01 -8.86
C PHE A 149 0.21 -3.53 -8.95
N TYR A 150 -0.41 -4.31 -8.05
CA TYR A 150 -0.26 -5.76 -8.07
C TYR A 150 -0.92 -6.39 -9.31
N ARG A 151 -2.08 -5.91 -9.75
CA ARG A 151 -2.73 -6.31 -11.01
C ARG A 151 -1.79 -6.09 -12.20
N ASP A 152 -1.20 -4.90 -12.31
CA ASP A 152 -0.32 -4.56 -13.43
C ASP A 152 0.93 -5.45 -13.43
N TYR A 153 1.52 -5.70 -12.25
CA TYR A 153 2.59 -6.70 -12.09
C TYR A 153 2.19 -8.09 -12.58
N LEU A 154 0.97 -8.57 -12.27
CA LEU A 154 0.51 -9.90 -12.74
C LEU A 154 0.30 -9.92 -14.26
N TYR A 155 -0.18 -8.83 -14.86
CA TYR A 155 -0.26 -8.72 -16.32
C TYR A 155 1.13 -8.68 -16.97
N GLU A 156 2.09 -7.94 -16.43
CA GLU A 156 3.48 -7.93 -16.90
C GLU A 156 4.14 -9.32 -16.80
N CYS A 157 3.78 -10.11 -15.77
CA CYS A 157 4.25 -11.49 -15.68
C CYS A 157 3.80 -12.36 -16.87
N LEU A 158 2.67 -12.05 -17.54
CA LEU A 158 2.21 -12.81 -18.70
C LEU A 158 3.12 -12.62 -19.93
N ASP A 159 3.87 -11.52 -20.00
CA ASP A 159 4.86 -11.32 -21.07
C ASP A 159 5.99 -12.37 -20.98
N PHE A 160 6.27 -12.85 -19.76
CA PHE A 160 7.25 -13.89 -19.49
C PHE A 160 6.65 -15.31 -19.51
N PHE A 161 5.36 -15.44 -19.23
CA PHE A 161 4.63 -16.71 -19.17
C PHE A 161 3.36 -16.69 -20.04
N PRO A 162 3.50 -16.55 -21.36
CA PRO A 162 2.36 -16.43 -22.26
C PRO A 162 1.48 -17.68 -22.21
N GLY A 163 0.16 -17.48 -22.11
CA GLY A 163 -0.82 -18.56 -22.04
C GLY A 163 -0.98 -19.23 -20.67
N ASN A 164 -0.30 -18.75 -19.61
CA ASN A 164 -0.52 -19.26 -18.26
C ASN A 164 -1.92 -18.87 -17.74
N ALA A 165 -2.85 -19.84 -17.78
CA ALA A 165 -4.25 -19.62 -17.40
C ALA A 165 -4.43 -19.22 -15.92
N ARG A 166 -3.59 -19.73 -15.01
CA ARG A 166 -3.66 -19.39 -13.58
C ARG A 166 -3.21 -17.95 -13.33
N LEU A 167 -2.13 -17.54 -13.97
CA LEU A 167 -1.63 -16.17 -13.89
C LEU A 167 -2.65 -15.18 -14.47
N SER A 168 -3.21 -15.50 -15.64
CA SER A 168 -4.27 -14.69 -16.26
C SER A 168 -5.51 -14.58 -15.37
N MET A 169 -5.95 -15.70 -14.77
CA MET A 169 -7.06 -15.69 -13.82
C MET A 169 -6.75 -14.81 -12.59
N GLY A 170 -5.58 -15.00 -11.97
CA GLY A 170 -5.15 -14.17 -10.84
C GLY A 170 -5.10 -12.68 -11.18
N ALA A 171 -4.59 -12.31 -12.35
CA ALA A 171 -4.55 -10.91 -12.82
C ALA A 171 -5.95 -10.32 -12.98
N ASN A 172 -6.89 -11.06 -13.60
CA ASN A 172 -8.27 -10.62 -13.79
C ASN A 172 -9.02 -10.50 -12.46
N LEU A 173 -8.85 -11.43 -11.54
CA LEU A 173 -9.44 -11.32 -10.20
C LEU A 173 -8.88 -10.12 -9.43
N TYR A 174 -7.59 -9.81 -9.57
CA TYR A 174 -7.01 -8.60 -9.00
C TYR A 174 -7.49 -7.30 -9.67
N LYS A 175 -7.88 -7.34 -10.93
CA LYS A 175 -8.59 -6.24 -11.60
C LYS A 175 -9.96 -6.00 -10.96
N ASP A 176 -10.72 -7.06 -10.70
CA ASP A 176 -12.02 -6.96 -10.04
C ASP A 176 -11.87 -6.49 -8.58
N ALA A 177 -10.89 -7.02 -7.86
CA ALA A 177 -10.55 -6.56 -6.51
C ALA A 177 -10.17 -5.07 -6.50
N ALA A 178 -9.39 -4.60 -7.48
CA ALA A 178 -9.04 -3.19 -7.59
C ALA A 178 -10.28 -2.30 -7.76
N ASN A 179 -11.21 -2.68 -8.64
CA ASN A 179 -12.47 -1.97 -8.81
C ASN A 179 -13.30 -1.93 -7.53
N ASN A 180 -13.36 -3.06 -6.81
CA ASN A 180 -14.07 -3.14 -5.54
C ASN A 180 -13.47 -2.21 -4.48
N TRP A 181 -12.14 -2.15 -4.34
CA TRP A 181 -11.50 -1.24 -3.39
C TRP A 181 -11.78 0.23 -3.70
N THR A 182 -11.75 0.62 -4.97
CA THR A 182 -12.16 1.97 -5.41
C THR A 182 -13.62 2.27 -5.01
N GLU A 183 -14.51 1.31 -5.21
CA GLU A 183 -15.92 1.45 -4.83
C GLU A 183 -16.12 1.51 -3.31
N ILE A 184 -15.40 0.70 -2.53
CA ILE A 184 -15.39 0.75 -1.07
C ILE A 184 -14.98 2.15 -0.59
N ALA A 185 -13.86 2.69 -1.10
CA ALA A 185 -13.41 4.04 -0.75
C ALA A 185 -14.46 5.11 -1.13
N ARG A 186 -15.08 4.98 -2.31
CA ARG A 186 -16.16 5.87 -2.77
C ARG A 186 -17.38 5.81 -1.84
N LEU A 187 -17.72 4.63 -1.32
CA LEU A 187 -18.84 4.46 -0.39
C LEU A 187 -18.52 5.03 0.99
N ILE A 188 -17.30 4.82 1.50
CA ILE A 188 -16.83 5.44 2.76
C ILE A 188 -16.90 6.96 2.66
N LYS A 189 -16.47 7.55 1.53
CA LYS A 189 -16.61 8.99 1.27
C LYS A 189 -18.07 9.45 1.28
N LYS A 190 -18.99 8.70 0.64
CA LYS A 190 -20.43 9.00 0.71
C LYS A 190 -20.97 8.93 2.13
N THR A 191 -20.51 7.99 2.95
CA THR A 191 -20.84 7.95 4.38
C THR A 191 -20.38 9.22 5.08
N ALA A 192 -19.15 9.68 4.82
CA ALA A 192 -18.61 10.88 5.43
C ALA A 192 -19.43 12.14 5.09
N GLU A 193 -19.92 12.24 3.86
CA GLU A 193 -20.72 13.36 3.35
C GLU A 193 -22.16 13.35 3.89
N ASN A 194 -22.81 12.17 3.92
CA ASN A 194 -24.25 12.05 4.19
C ASN A 194 -24.58 11.53 5.60
N LYS A 195 -23.60 10.93 6.30
CA LYS A 195 -23.73 10.27 7.60
C LYS A 195 -24.76 9.12 7.64
N GLU A 196 -24.98 8.49 6.48
CA GLU A 196 -25.92 7.37 6.36
C GLU A 196 -25.21 6.01 6.40
N ILE A 197 -25.65 5.13 7.30
CA ILE A 197 -25.04 3.80 7.52
C ILE A 197 -25.13 2.88 6.30
N LYS A 198 -26.16 3.05 5.45
CA LYS A 198 -26.40 2.22 4.25
C LYS A 198 -25.20 2.11 3.31
N TYR A 199 -24.37 3.16 3.27
CA TYR A 199 -23.16 3.17 2.44
C TYR A 199 -22.05 2.28 3.04
N LEU A 200 -21.91 2.24 4.38
CA LEU A 200 -21.01 1.30 5.06
C LEU A 200 -21.54 -0.13 5.01
N GLU A 201 -22.86 -0.33 5.06
CA GLU A 201 -23.47 -1.66 4.84
C GLU A 201 -23.10 -2.19 3.45
N LYS A 202 -23.24 -1.36 2.42
CA LYS A 202 -22.83 -1.74 1.06
C LYS A 202 -21.32 -1.96 0.93
N ALA A 203 -20.50 -1.09 1.54
CA ALA A 203 -19.05 -1.26 1.54
C ALA A 203 -18.62 -2.55 2.25
N SER A 204 -19.30 -2.91 3.35
CA SER A 204 -19.10 -4.17 4.08
C SER A 204 -19.38 -5.39 3.20
N GLU A 205 -20.50 -5.42 2.47
CA GLU A 205 -20.78 -6.50 1.50
C GLU A 205 -19.65 -6.64 0.48
N ILE A 206 -19.21 -5.53 -0.11
CA ILE A 206 -18.15 -5.52 -1.11
C ILE A 206 -16.83 -5.99 -0.51
N CYS A 207 -16.50 -5.64 0.73
CA CYS A 207 -15.31 -6.17 1.43
C CYS A 207 -15.37 -7.70 1.56
N LEU A 208 -16.52 -8.25 1.96
CA LEU A 208 -16.68 -9.70 2.12
C LEU A 208 -16.53 -10.45 0.79
N ASP A 209 -17.01 -9.87 -0.31
CA ASP A 209 -16.84 -10.46 -1.64
C ASP A 209 -15.41 -10.27 -2.15
N THR A 210 -14.79 -9.11 -1.90
CA THR A 210 -13.38 -8.85 -2.23
C THR A 210 -12.44 -9.81 -1.51
N ALA A 211 -12.73 -10.16 -0.26
CA ALA A 211 -11.97 -11.17 0.48
C ALA A 211 -11.99 -12.54 -0.22
N LYS A 212 -13.14 -12.96 -0.77
CA LYS A 212 -13.26 -14.22 -1.53
C LYS A 212 -12.48 -14.14 -2.84
N ILE A 213 -12.62 -13.03 -3.58
CA ILE A 213 -11.92 -12.78 -4.85
C ILE A 213 -10.41 -12.82 -4.66
N GLU A 214 -9.87 -12.07 -3.69
CA GLU A 214 -8.41 -12.05 -3.47
C GLU A 214 -7.89 -13.40 -2.95
N LYS A 215 -8.69 -14.12 -2.16
CA LYS A 215 -8.34 -15.48 -1.73
C LYS A 215 -8.26 -16.44 -2.92
N GLU A 216 -9.26 -16.43 -3.79
CA GLU A 216 -9.28 -17.25 -5.01
C GLU A 216 -8.11 -16.91 -5.94
N ALA A 217 -7.86 -15.62 -6.15
CA ALA A 217 -6.72 -15.15 -6.94
C ALA A 217 -5.41 -15.74 -6.40
N MET A 218 -5.19 -15.64 -5.09
CA MET A 218 -3.97 -16.17 -4.46
C MET A 218 -3.89 -17.70 -4.52
N GLN A 219 -5.01 -18.43 -4.52
CA GLN A 219 -5.00 -19.88 -4.73
C GLN A 219 -4.54 -20.26 -6.14
N HIS A 220 -4.95 -19.50 -7.16
CA HIS A 220 -4.44 -19.65 -8.51
C HIS A 220 -2.93 -19.36 -8.58
N LEU A 221 -2.51 -18.25 -7.99
CA LEU A 221 -1.10 -17.82 -8.02
C LEU A 221 -0.17 -18.76 -7.25
N LEU A 222 -0.64 -19.40 -6.17
CA LEU A 222 0.11 -20.39 -5.40
C LEU A 222 0.47 -21.63 -6.25
N SER A 223 -0.30 -21.91 -7.29
CA SER A 223 -0.17 -23.10 -8.14
C SER A 223 0.49 -22.82 -9.49
N ILE A 224 1.19 -21.70 -9.63
CA ILE A 224 2.02 -21.34 -10.80
C ILE A 224 3.41 -21.93 -10.62
#